data_AF-A0A3B0ARR7-F1
#
_entry.id   AF-A0A3B0ARR7-F1
#
_cell.length_a   1.000
_cell.length_b   1.000
_cell.length_c   1.000
_cell.angle_alpha   90.00
_cell.angle_beta   90.00
_cell.angle_gamma   90.00
#
_symmetry.space_group_name_H-M   'P 1'
#
loop_
_entity.id
_entity.type
_entity.pdbx_description
1 polymer ?
#
loop_
_entity_poly.entity_id
_entity_poly.type
_entity_poly.pdbx_seq_one_letter_code
_entity_poly.pdbx_strand_id
1 'polypeptide(L)'
;MLSGFISMLLIILFLILLIFGLIQCRNHSFTAGFYFFLILIMNKILSFFYSPYIAKYIDSLHESNTQPPLGMTIGELVSWFSLIPTIIELIAFAILIIGLYTLWKSKAQSSKSTS
;
A
#
# COMPACT_ATOMS: atom_id res chain seq x y z
N MET A 1 -20.12 -3.08 -17.74
CA MET A 1 -20.86 -2.92 -16.46
C MET A 1 -20.51 -3.98 -15.43
N LEU A 2 -20.58 -5.29 -15.76
CA LEU A 2 -20.25 -6.37 -14.81
C LEU A 2 -18.81 -6.29 -14.24
N SER A 3 -17.81 -5.97 -15.08
CA SER A 3 -16.41 -5.84 -14.67
C SER A 3 -16.17 -4.72 -13.65
N GLY A 4 -16.87 -3.59 -13.78
CA GLY A 4 -16.78 -2.47 -12.84
C GLY A 4 -17.37 -2.81 -11.48
N PHE A 5 -18.50 -3.52 -11.46
CA PHE A 5 -19.14 -3.95 -10.21
C PHE A 5 -18.27 -4.94 -9.43
N ILE A 6 -17.68 -5.93 -10.12
CA ILE A 6 -16.75 -6.90 -9.52
C ILE A 6 -15.53 -6.18 -8.92
N SER A 7 -14.97 -5.21 -9.65
CA SER A 7 -13.81 -4.44 -9.19
C SER A 7 -14.12 -3.63 -7.92
N MET A 8 -15.30 -2.99 -7.88
CA MET A 8 -15.81 -2.28 -6.69
C MET A 8 -15.94 -3.23 -5.49
N LEU A 9 -16.55 -4.41 -5.70
CA LEU A 9 -16.76 -5.39 -4.63
C LEU A 9 -15.44 -5.93 -4.08
N LEU A 10 -14.46 -6.19 -4.94
CA LEU A 10 -13.11 -6.60 -4.54
C LEU A 10 -12.42 -5.54 -3.68
N ILE A 11 -12.53 -4.26 -4.03
CA ILE A 11 -11.95 -3.17 -3.25
C ILE A 11 -12.58 -3.09 -1.86
N ILE A 12 -13.91 -3.18 -1.77
CA ILE A 12 -14.64 -3.16 -0.50
C ILE A 12 -14.22 -4.36 0.37
N LEU A 13 -14.20 -5.56 -0.20
CA LEU A 13 -13.79 -6.77 0.50
C LEU A 13 -12.35 -6.67 1.01
N PHE A 14 -11.44 -6.14 0.19
CA PHE A 14 -10.05 -5.94 0.55
C PHE A 14 -9.89 -4.92 1.70
N LEU A 15 -10.66 -3.82 1.69
CA LEU A 15 -10.67 -2.85 2.79
C LEU A 15 -11.16 -3.46 4.10
N ILE A 16 -12.23 -4.26 4.06
CA ILE A 16 -12.74 -4.97 5.25
C ILE A 16 -11.65 -5.89 5.81
N LEU A 17 -10.94 -6.61 4.94
CA LEU A 17 -9.85 -7.51 5.33
C LEU A 17 -8.67 -6.77 5.97
N LEU A 18 -8.30 -5.60 5.43
CA LEU A 18 -7.26 -4.73 6.02
C LEU A 18 -7.67 -4.21 7.41
N ILE A 19 -8.91 -3.74 7.56
CA ILE A 19 -9.43 -3.26 8.85
C ILE A 19 -9.45 -4.39 9.88
N PHE A 20 -9.90 -5.57 9.47
CA PHE A 20 -9.91 -6.76 10.33
C PHE A 20 -8.49 -7.14 10.77
N GLY A 21 -7.53 -7.14 9.84
CA GLY A 21 -6.11 -7.37 10.15
C GLY A 21 -5.53 -6.34 11.13
N LEU A 22 -5.88 -5.06 10.97
CA LEU A 22 -5.47 -3.98 11.87
C LEU A 22 -6.03 -4.19 13.30
N ILE A 23 -7.31 -4.55 13.41
CA ILE A 23 -7.96 -4.86 14.70
C ILE A 23 -7.30 -6.07 15.36
N GLN A 24 -7.03 -7.14 14.59
CA GLN A 24 -6.37 -8.34 15.11
C GLN A 24 -4.95 -8.05 15.62
N CYS A 25 -4.18 -7.22 14.89
CA CYS A 25 -2.85 -6.80 15.34
C CYS A 25 -2.91 -5.97 16.62
N ARG A 26 -3.91 -5.09 16.75
CA ARG A 26 -4.13 -4.31 17.98
C ARG A 26 -4.43 -5.23 19.17
N ASN A 27 -5.28 -6.23 18.99
CA ASN A 27 -5.67 -7.16 20.06
C ASN A 27 -4.51 -8.06 20.53
N HIS A 28 -3.61 -8.45 19.62
CA HIS A 28 -2.42 -9.25 19.97
C HIS A 28 -1.16 -8.42 20.25
N SER A 29 -1.29 -7.09 20.37
CA SER A 29 -0.16 -6.17 20.57
C SER A 29 0.98 -6.35 19.55
N PHE A 30 0.64 -6.78 18.33
CA PHE A 30 1.61 -6.98 17.26
C PHE A 30 1.88 -5.65 16.54
N THR A 31 2.75 -4.84 17.13
CA THR A 31 3.02 -3.46 16.69
C THR A 31 3.49 -3.36 15.24
N ALA A 32 4.35 -4.29 14.79
CA ALA A 32 4.84 -4.28 13.40
C ALA A 32 3.72 -4.59 12.39
N GLY A 33 2.85 -5.55 12.70
CA GLY A 33 1.67 -5.83 11.88
C GLY A 33 0.68 -4.66 11.87
N PHE A 34 0.51 -3.98 13.01
CA PHE A 34 -0.31 -2.78 13.08
C PHE A 34 0.20 -1.69 12.12
N TYR A 35 1.51 -1.39 12.13
CA TYR A 35 2.10 -0.43 11.19
C TYR A 35 1.98 -0.88 9.73
N PHE A 36 2.17 -2.17 9.44
CA PHE A 36 1.96 -2.74 8.10
C PHE A 36 0.55 -2.46 7.57
N PHE A 37 -0.48 -2.84 8.34
CA PHE A 37 -1.87 -2.64 7.93
C PHE A 37 -2.22 -1.15 7.82
N LEU A 38 -1.69 -0.32 8.72
CA LEU A 38 -1.90 1.13 8.69
C LEU A 38 -1.31 1.77 7.43
N ILE A 39 -0.07 1.42 7.07
CA ILE A 39 0.59 1.91 5.84
C ILE A 39 -0.19 1.46 4.61
N LEU A 40 -0.67 0.21 4.57
CA LEU A 40 -1.47 -0.28 3.43
C LEU A 40 -2.79 0.46 3.29
N ILE A 41 -3.50 0.73 4.39
CA ILE A 41 -4.74 1.53 4.38
C ILE A 41 -4.45 2.93 3.84
N MET A 42 -3.40 3.59 4.35
CA MET A 42 -2.99 4.90 3.84
C MET A 42 -2.64 4.86 2.35
N ASN A 43 -1.88 3.85 1.90
CA ASN A 43 -1.50 3.70 0.50
C ASN A 43 -2.73 3.53 -0.42
N LYS A 44 -3.73 2.74 0.01
CA LYS A 44 -4.98 2.57 -0.75
C LYS A 44 -5.80 3.86 -0.81
N ILE A 45 -5.91 4.58 0.30
CA ILE A 45 -6.60 5.88 0.33
C ILE A 45 -5.87 6.87 -0.59
N LEU A 46 -4.54 6.97 -0.48
CA LEU A 46 -3.72 7.83 -1.33
C LEU A 46 -3.91 7.48 -2.80
N SER A 47 -3.81 6.20 -3.19
CA SER A 47 -4.00 5.77 -4.57
C SER A 47 -5.39 6.13 -5.12
N PHE A 48 -6.42 6.11 -4.28
CA PHE A 48 -7.77 6.52 -4.67
C PHE A 48 -7.84 8.02 -4.97
N PHE A 49 -7.19 8.85 -4.15
CA PHE A 49 -7.12 10.29 -4.38
C PHE A 49 -6.17 10.66 -5.52
N TYR A 50 -4.99 10.04 -5.65
CA TYR A 50 -3.97 10.38 -6.64
C TYR A 50 -4.46 10.20 -8.09
N SER A 51 -5.27 9.18 -8.37
CA SER A 51 -5.74 8.86 -9.73
C SER A 51 -6.38 10.07 -10.46
N PRO A 52 -7.42 10.74 -9.91
CA PRO A 52 -8.01 11.92 -10.57
C PRO A 52 -7.06 13.13 -10.62
N TYR A 53 -6.13 13.29 -9.67
CA TYR A 53 -5.18 14.41 -9.70
C TYR A 53 -4.11 14.22 -10.78
N ILE A 54 -3.58 13.01 -10.94
CA ILE A 54 -2.59 12.67 -11.99
C ILE A 54 -3.23 12.79 -13.36
N ALA A 55 -4.47 12.31 -13.53
CA ALA A 55 -5.21 12.46 -14.78
C ALA A 55 -5.33 13.94 -15.19
N LYS A 56 -5.81 14.80 -14.29
CA LYS A 56 -5.91 16.25 -14.54
C LYS A 56 -4.56 16.90 -14.84
N TYR A 57 -3.50 16.49 -14.14
CA TYR A 57 -2.15 16.98 -14.39
C TYR A 57 -1.68 16.62 -15.80
N ILE A 58 -1.85 15.36 -16.22
CA ILE A 58 -1.48 14.90 -17.56
C ILE A 58 -2.32 15.58 -18.63
N ASP A 59 -3.62 15.70 -18.43
CA ASP A 59 -4.53 16.37 -19.36
C ASP A 59 -4.12 17.83 -19.57
N SER A 60 -3.78 18.55 -18.48
CA SER A 60 -3.30 19.93 -18.58
C SER A 60 -1.94 20.06 -19.30
N LEU A 61 -1.03 19.09 -19.14
CA LEU A 61 0.23 19.05 -19.88
C LEU A 61 0.01 18.78 -21.38
N HIS A 62 -0.96 17.92 -21.70
CA HIS A 62 -1.33 17.60 -23.08
C HIS A 62 -1.95 18.80 -23.79
N GLU A 63 -2.88 19.50 -23.14
CA GLU A 63 -3.54 20.70 -23.69
C GLU A 63 -2.57 21.88 -23.88
N SER A 64 -1.59 22.02 -22.99
CA SER A 64 -0.64 23.13 -23.03
C SER A 64 0.57 22.91 -23.96
N ASN A 65 0.70 21.74 -24.60
CA ASN A 65 1.90 21.31 -25.35
C ASN A 65 3.20 21.49 -24.54
N THR A 66 3.10 21.51 -23.21
CA THR A 66 4.25 21.71 -22.34
C THR A 66 4.94 20.36 -22.19
N GLN A 67 6.25 20.33 -22.43
CA GLN A 67 7.03 19.11 -22.23
C GLN A 67 6.98 18.71 -20.75
N PRO A 68 6.83 17.41 -20.43
CA PRO A 68 6.91 16.94 -19.06
C PRO A 68 8.24 17.32 -18.42
N PRO A 69 8.27 17.51 -17.09
CA PRO A 69 9.52 17.79 -16.40
C PRO A 69 10.55 16.68 -16.67
N LEU A 70 11.83 17.05 -16.69
CA LEU A 70 12.97 16.14 -16.91
C LEU A 70 13.10 15.55 -18.34
N GLY A 71 12.37 16.10 -19.32
CA GLY A 71 12.44 15.63 -20.71
C GLY A 71 11.84 14.24 -20.93
N MET A 72 11.02 13.76 -19.99
CA MET A 72 10.35 12.47 -20.08
C MET A 72 9.17 12.53 -21.06
N THR A 73 8.80 11.37 -21.60
CA THR A 73 7.53 11.20 -22.32
C THR A 73 6.35 11.10 -21.34
N ILE A 74 5.13 11.40 -21.80
CA ILE A 74 3.91 11.24 -20.97
C ILE A 74 3.76 9.80 -20.46
N GLY A 75 4.12 8.80 -21.29
CA GLY A 75 4.07 7.39 -20.90
C GLY A 75 5.07 7.02 -19.80
N GLU A 76 6.27 7.59 -19.83
CA GLU A 76 7.27 7.42 -18.76
C GLU A 76 6.84 8.10 -17.47
N LEU A 77 6.26 9.30 -17.56
CA LEU A 77 5.73 10.03 -16.40
C LEU A 77 4.60 9.24 -15.71
N VAL A 78 3.65 8.70 -16.48
CA VAL A 78 2.58 7.83 -15.97
C VAL A 78 3.15 6.60 -15.29
N SER A 79 4.14 5.96 -15.93
CA SER A 79 4.80 4.78 -15.39
C SER A 79 5.51 5.10 -14.07
N TRP A 80 6.18 6.26 -13.98
CA TRP A 80 6.86 6.70 -12.77
C TRP A 80 5.88 6.93 -11.61
N PHE A 81 4.74 7.59 -11.86
CA PHE A 81 3.69 7.74 -10.85
C PHE A 81 3.09 6.40 -10.41
N SER A 82 2.99 5.42 -11.32
CA SER A 82 2.48 4.09 -11.00
C SER A 82 3.39 3.28 -10.07
N LEU A 83 4.69 3.60 -10.02
CA LEU A 83 5.67 2.91 -9.17
C LEU A 83 5.58 3.32 -7.69
N ILE A 84 5.12 4.55 -7.41
CA ILE A 84 5.02 5.09 -6.05
C ILE A 84 4.21 4.18 -5.10
N PRO A 85 2.96 3.79 -5.42
CA PRO A 85 2.18 2.93 -4.55
C PRO A 85 2.82 1.54 -4.37
N THR A 86 3.50 1.01 -5.39
CA THR A 86 4.19 -0.28 -5.34
C THR A 86 5.39 -0.25 -4.40
N ILE A 87 6.18 0.84 -4.42
CA ILE A 87 7.32 1.01 -3.52
C ILE A 87 6.85 1.10 -2.06
N ILE A 88 5.76 1.84 -1.79
CA ILE A 88 5.18 1.95 -0.45
C ILE A 88 4.72 0.58 0.06
N GLU A 89 4.06 -0.22 -0.79
CA GLU A 89 3.62 -1.57 -0.45
C GLU A 89 4.80 -2.49 -0.13
N LEU A 90 5.89 -2.40 -0.90
CA LEU A 90 7.12 -3.17 -0.66
C LEU A 90 7.77 -2.81 0.69
N ILE A 91 7.83 -1.52 1.03
CA ILE A 91 8.33 -1.04 2.32
C ILE A 91 7.45 -1.59 3.47
N ALA A 92 6.12 -1.52 3.31
CA ALA A 92 5.20 -2.07 4.30
C ALA A 92 5.47 -3.57 4.51
N PHE A 93 5.62 -4.33 3.42
CA PHE A 93 5.88 -5.76 3.48
C PHE A 93 7.20 -6.10 4.18
N ALA A 94 8.25 -5.31 3.96
CA ALA A 94 9.52 -5.47 4.67
C ALA A 94 9.35 -5.29 6.19
N ILE A 95 8.56 -4.30 6.63
CA ILE A 95 8.24 -4.08 8.06
C ILE A 95 7.52 -5.31 8.65
N LEU A 96 6.57 -5.89 7.91
CA LEU A 96 5.84 -7.07 8.35
C LEU A 96 6.77 -8.27 8.54
N ILE A 97 7.67 -8.54 7.59
CA ILE A 97 8.64 -9.64 7.66
C ILE A 97 9.53 -9.47 8.90
N ILE A 98 10.08 -8.28 9.11
CA ILE A 98 10.95 -7.98 10.27
C ILE A 98 10.18 -8.18 11.58
N GLY A 99 8.92 -7.75 11.62
CA GLY A 99 8.02 -7.96 12.75
C GLY A 99 7.79 -9.44 13.07
N LEU A 100 7.47 -10.24 12.06
CA LEU A 100 7.25 -11.68 12.20
C LEU A 100 8.52 -12.40 12.65
N TYR A 101 9.66 -12.07 12.07
CA TYR A 101 10.95 -12.64 12.45
C TYR A 101 11.29 -12.37 13.92
N THR A 102 11.06 -11.14 14.38
CA THR A 102 11.30 -10.76 15.78
C THR A 102 10.39 -11.52 16.75
N LEU A 103 9.11 -11.67 16.39
CA LEU A 103 8.12 -12.40 17.19
C LEU A 103 8.42 -13.91 17.24
N TRP A 104 8.95 -14.48 16.16
CA TRP A 104 9.36 -15.89 16.15
C TRP A 104 10.60 -16.11 17.01
N LYS A 105 11.60 -15.24 16.89
CA LYS A 105 12.83 -15.32 17.70
C LYS A 105 12.54 -15.22 19.20
N SER A 106 11.66 -14.31 19.62
CA SER A 106 11.30 -14.15 21.05
C SER A 106 10.61 -15.39 21.61
N LYS A 107 9.71 -16.03 20.85
CA LYS A 107 9.06 -17.29 21.25
C LYS A 107 10.07 -18.44 21.37
N ALA A 108 11.03 -18.54 20.45
CA ALA A 108 12.06 -19.58 20.48
C ALA A 108 13.02 -19.43 21.69
N GLN A 109 13.25 -18.21 22.17
CA GLN A 109 14.05 -17.97 23.37
C GLN A 109 13.27 -18.26 24.66
N SER A 110 11.98 -17.90 24.73
CA SER A 110 11.10 -18.21 25.86
C SER A 110 10.93 -19.72 26.09
N SER A 111 10.89 -20.54 25.03
CA SER A 111 10.75 -21.99 25.21
C SER A 111 12.02 -22.66 25.76
N LYS A 112 13.20 -22.05 25.58
CA LYS A 112 14.47 -22.58 26.07
C LYS A 112 14.80 -22.21 27.51
N SER A 113 14.18 -21.18 28.08
CA SER A 113 14.42 -20.78 29.48
C SER A 113 13.56 -21.54 30.50
N THR A 114 12.70 -22.46 30.04
CA THR A 114 11.75 -23.22 30.87
C THR A 114 12.02 -24.74 30.83
N SER A 115 13.13 -25.15 30.21
CA SER A 115 13.66 -26.52 30.23
C SER A 115 14.98 -26.55 31.01
#